data_AF-I5B5A3-F1
#
_entry.id   AF-I5B5A3-F1
#
_cell.length_a   1.000
_cell.length_b   1.000
_cell.length_c   1.000
_cell.angle_alpha   90.00
_cell.angle_beta   90.00
_cell.angle_gamma   90.00
#
_symmetry.space_group_name_H-M   'P 1'
#
loop_
_entity.id
_entity.type
_entity.pdbx_description
1 polymer ?
#
loop_
_entity_poly.entity_id
_entity_poly.type
_entity_poly.pdbx_seq_one_letter_code
_entity_poly.pdbx_strand_id
1 'polypeptide(L)'
;MKKNFKAVEDTLNRLYDIQADHLASFDKQALPDLEQQSAERDIEVSRLIRNVDILVKQQQIETGAETESMVFFLNNRVTKLLEQNRALQVKVHAVRDNIKNRMKQLSKGTSVIGSYRSSATAASKAKVISITN
;
A
#
# COMPACT_ATOMS: atom_id res chain seq x y z
N MET A 1 7.78 -30.32 -17.08
CA MET A 1 6.57 -29.88 -16.35
C MET A 1 6.78 -29.74 -14.83
N LYS A 2 6.94 -30.81 -14.03
CA LYS A 2 6.95 -30.74 -12.53
C LYS A 2 7.90 -29.68 -11.93
N LYS A 3 9.13 -29.56 -12.44
CA LYS A 3 10.11 -28.55 -11.96
C LYS A 3 9.64 -27.10 -12.16
N ASN A 4 9.06 -26.80 -13.32
CA ASN A 4 8.60 -25.44 -13.64
C ASN A 4 7.30 -25.11 -12.91
N PHE A 5 6.41 -26.09 -12.75
CA PHE A 5 5.23 -25.94 -11.91
C PHE A 5 5.63 -25.64 -10.47
N LYS A 6 6.61 -26.37 -9.93
CA LYS A 6 7.12 -26.13 -8.57
C LYS A 6 7.69 -24.71 -8.41
N ALA A 7 8.39 -24.19 -9.43
CA ALA A 7 8.87 -22.82 -9.40
C ALA A 7 7.73 -21.78 -9.35
N VAL A 8 6.62 -22.01 -10.07
CA VAL A 8 5.41 -21.17 -9.98
C VAL A 8 4.78 -21.28 -8.60
N GLU A 9 4.64 -22.51 -8.08
CA GLU A 9 4.10 -22.80 -6.75
C GLU A 9 4.88 -22.07 -5.64
N ASP A 10 6.21 -22.17 -5.66
CA ASP A 10 7.09 -21.55 -4.67
C ASP A 10 7.01 -20.02 -4.74
N THR A 11 6.89 -19.46 -5.94
CA THR A 11 6.76 -18.00 -6.11
C THR A 11 5.41 -17.50 -5.60
N LEU A 12 4.32 -18.23 -5.89
CA LEU A 12 3.00 -17.92 -5.36
C LEU A 12 2.96 -18.02 -3.83
N ASN A 13 3.66 -19.02 -3.27
CA ASN A 13 3.74 -19.18 -1.83
C ASN A 13 4.47 -18.02 -1.18
N ARG A 14 5.62 -17.64 -1.73
CA ARG A 14 6.41 -16.51 -1.25
C ARG A 14 5.66 -15.18 -1.35
N LEU A 15 4.94 -14.95 -2.45
CA LEU A 15 4.13 -13.75 -2.61
C LEU A 15 3.03 -13.64 -1.55
N TYR A 16 2.40 -14.77 -1.21
CA TYR A 16 1.36 -14.81 -0.19
C TYR A 16 1.91 -14.53 1.21
N ASP A 17 3.09 -15.07 1.52
CA ASP A 17 3.74 -14.85 2.81
C ASP A 17 4.14 -13.37 2.96
N ILE A 18 4.72 -12.79 1.92
CA ILE A 18 5.05 -11.35 1.86
C ILE A 18 3.80 -10.49 2.05
N GLN A 19 2.70 -10.80 1.36
CA GLN A 19 1.45 -10.05 1.52
C GLN A 19 0.85 -10.21 2.92
N ALA A 20 0.97 -11.39 3.53
CA ALA A 20 0.55 -11.60 4.92
C ALA A 20 1.38 -10.76 5.90
N ASP A 21 2.69 -10.70 5.72
CA ASP A 21 3.59 -9.88 6.52
C ASP A 21 3.29 -8.38 6.36
N HIS A 22 3.04 -7.95 5.12
CA HIS A 22 2.64 -6.57 4.82
C HIS A 22 1.32 -6.23 5.50
N LEU A 23 0.33 -7.13 5.49
CA LEU A 23 -0.92 -6.93 6.23
C LEU A 23 -0.68 -6.80 7.73
N ALA A 24 0.12 -7.70 8.31
CA ALA A 24 0.45 -7.68 9.74
C ALA A 24 1.24 -6.43 10.14
N SER A 25 1.97 -5.80 9.22
CA SER A 25 2.71 -4.57 9.49
C SER A 25 1.80 -3.40 9.88
N PHE A 26 0.58 -3.34 9.34
CA PHE A 26 -0.40 -2.30 9.68
C PHE A 26 -0.91 -2.40 11.12
N ASP A 27 -0.80 -3.58 11.74
CA ASP A 27 -1.20 -3.78 13.14
C ASP A 27 -0.04 -3.50 14.11
N LYS A 28 1.21 -3.57 13.63
CA LYS A 28 2.42 -3.36 14.44
C LYS A 28 2.98 -1.95 14.35
N GLN A 29 2.78 -1.28 13.21
CA GLN A 29 3.40 0.01 12.90
C GLN A 29 2.32 1.06 12.62
N ALA A 30 2.53 2.28 13.13
CA ALA A 30 1.61 3.39 12.89
C ALA A 30 1.59 3.85 11.42
N LEU A 31 2.72 3.70 10.72
CA LEU A 31 2.87 3.99 9.29
C LEU A 31 3.90 3.03 8.68
N PRO A 32 3.49 1.91 8.08
CA PRO A 32 4.41 1.01 7.40
C PRO A 32 5.01 1.65 6.13
N ASP A 33 6.22 1.23 5.76
CA ASP A 33 6.89 1.69 4.54
C ASP A 33 6.22 1.09 3.30
N LEU A 34 5.28 1.83 2.72
CA LEU A 34 4.50 1.39 1.56
C LEU A 34 5.34 1.29 0.28
N GLU A 35 6.43 2.07 0.17
CA GLU A 35 7.30 2.05 -1.01
C GLU A 35 8.13 0.78 -1.01
N GLN A 36 8.78 0.46 0.11
CA GLN A 36 9.52 -0.80 0.27
C GLN A 36 8.60 -2.00 0.05
N GLN A 37 7.43 -2.02 0.68
CA GLN A 37 6.48 -3.13 0.53
C GLN A 37 5.98 -3.29 -0.91
N SER A 38 5.82 -2.19 -1.65
CA SER A 38 5.44 -2.26 -3.07
C SER A 38 6.57 -2.83 -3.92
N ALA A 39 7.81 -2.37 -3.71
CA ALA A 39 8.98 -2.89 -4.41
C ALA A 39 9.18 -4.39 -4.18
N GLU A 40 9.01 -4.87 -2.94
CA GLU A 40 9.10 -6.30 -2.60
C GLU A 40 8.05 -7.13 -3.36
N ARG A 41 6.80 -6.66 -3.41
CA ARG A 41 5.72 -7.33 -4.17
C ARG A 41 6.01 -7.33 -5.68
N ASP A 42 6.47 -6.21 -6.23
CA ASP A 42 6.74 -6.07 -7.66
C ASP A 42 7.86 -7.02 -8.13
N ILE A 43 8.88 -7.22 -7.32
CA ILE A 43 9.95 -8.19 -7.58
C ILE A 43 9.38 -9.61 -7.70
N GLU A 44 8.54 -10.03 -6.74
CA GLU A 44 7.99 -11.38 -6.74
C GLU A 44 6.91 -11.58 -7.81
N VAL A 45 6.11 -10.55 -8.13
CA VAL A 45 5.17 -10.58 -9.27
C VAL A 45 5.95 -10.73 -10.59
N SER A 46 7.05 -10.00 -10.76
CA SER A 46 7.90 -10.13 -11.95
C SER A 46 8.49 -11.53 -12.09
N ARG A 47 8.90 -12.15 -10.98
CA ARG A 47 9.34 -13.55 -10.96
C ARG A 47 8.22 -14.52 -11.28
N LEU A 48 7.01 -14.28 -10.78
CA LEU A 48 5.84 -15.11 -11.06
C LEU A 48 5.53 -15.09 -12.56
N ILE A 49 5.47 -13.91 -13.17
CA ILE A 49 5.24 -13.74 -14.60
C ILE A 49 6.28 -14.54 -15.39
N ARG A 50 7.57 -14.38 -15.05
CA ARG A 50 8.66 -15.13 -15.69
C ARG A 50 8.49 -16.64 -15.57
N ASN A 51 8.15 -17.14 -14.39
CA ASN A 51 8.00 -18.58 -14.14
C ASN A 51 6.77 -19.16 -14.85
N VAL A 52 5.68 -18.40 -14.92
CA VAL A 52 4.49 -18.76 -15.70
C VAL A 52 4.80 -18.79 -17.19
N ASP A 53 5.50 -17.80 -17.72
CA ASP A 53 5.94 -17.77 -19.12
C ASP A 53 6.79 -19.00 -19.48
N ILE A 54 7.71 -19.37 -18.60
CA ILE A 54 8.56 -20.56 -18.76
C ILE A 54 7.73 -21.85 -18.72
N LEU A 55 6.72 -21.91 -17.85
CA LEU A 55 5.81 -23.05 -17.74
C LEU A 55 4.94 -23.18 -19.00
N VAL A 56 4.35 -22.09 -19.49
CA VAL A 56 3.48 -22.06 -20.67
C VAL A 56 4.25 -22.40 -21.95
N LYS A 57 5.50 -21.95 -22.08
CA LYS A 57 6.34 -22.26 -23.25
C LYS A 57 6.77 -23.73 -23.33
N GLN A 58 6.67 -24.50 -22.24
CA GLN A 58 6.83 -25.95 -22.30
C GLN A 58 5.54 -26.58 -22.84
N GLN A 59 5.44 -26.71 -24.17
CA GLN A 59 4.29 -27.24 -24.94
C GLN A 59 3.92 -28.73 -24.68
N GLN A 60 4.23 -29.29 -23.51
CA GLN A 60 3.86 -30.66 -23.12
C GLN A 60 2.94 -30.64 -21.89
N ILE A 61 1.76 -30.02 -22.02
CA ILE A 61 0.70 -30.19 -21.03
C ILE A 61 -0.04 -31.48 -21.37
N GLU A 62 0.42 -32.60 -20.83
CA GLU A 62 -0.34 -33.85 -20.86
C GLU A 62 -1.62 -33.66 -20.02
N THR A 63 -2.78 -33.87 -20.63
CA THR A 63 -4.07 -33.79 -19.95
C THR A 63 -4.27 -35.04 -19.11
N GLY A 64 -4.28 -34.88 -17.78
CA GLY A 64 -4.45 -35.96 -16.80
C GLY A 64 -4.67 -35.41 -15.38
N ALA A 65 -4.90 -36.31 -14.41
CA ALA A 65 -5.21 -35.97 -13.02
C ALA A 65 -4.15 -35.09 -12.31
N GLU A 66 -2.88 -35.19 -12.72
CA GLU A 66 -1.82 -34.30 -12.22
C GLU A 66 -2.08 -32.83 -12.62
N THR A 67 -2.54 -32.60 -13.85
CA THR A 67 -2.84 -31.25 -14.38
C THR A 67 -4.06 -30.63 -13.67
N GLU A 68 -5.09 -31.43 -13.34
CA GLU A 68 -6.24 -30.95 -12.56
C GLU A 68 -5.84 -30.51 -11.15
N SER A 69 -5.00 -31.30 -10.47
CA SER A 69 -4.50 -30.98 -9.13
C SER A 69 -3.65 -29.70 -9.13
N MET A 70 -2.83 -29.51 -10.17
CA MET A 70 -2.04 -28.30 -10.38
C MET A 70 -2.93 -27.07 -10.58
N VAL A 71 -3.95 -27.16 -11.43
CA VAL A 71 -4.91 -26.07 -11.68
C VAL A 71 -5.69 -25.71 -10.41
N PHE A 72 -6.14 -26.72 -9.65
CA PHE A 72 -6.83 -26.50 -8.38
C PHE A 72 -5.95 -25.72 -7.38
N PHE A 73 -4.68 -26.12 -7.23
CA PHE A 73 -3.73 -25.40 -6.38
C PHE A 73 -3.57 -23.93 -6.82
N LEU A 74 -3.32 -23.70 -8.12
CA LEU A 74 -3.12 -22.36 -8.66
C LEU A 74 -4.34 -21.47 -8.41
N ASN A 75 -5.55 -21.97 -8.71
CA ASN A 75 -6.79 -21.24 -8.48
C ASN A 75 -6.95 -20.86 -7.01
N ASN A 76 -6.81 -21.82 -6.09
CA ASN A 76 -6.92 -21.57 -4.66
C ASN A 76 -5.90 -20.51 -4.20
N ARG A 77 -4.63 -20.64 -4.62
CA ARG A 77 -3.57 -19.72 -4.19
C ARG A 77 -3.76 -18.32 -4.76
N VAL A 78 -4.15 -18.19 -6.02
CA VAL A 78 -4.46 -16.90 -6.65
C VAL A 78 -5.68 -16.24 -5.99
N THR A 79 -6.74 -16.99 -5.70
CA THR A 79 -7.92 -16.45 -4.98
C THR A 79 -7.51 -15.86 -3.63
N LYS A 80 -6.72 -16.59 -2.84
CA LYS A 80 -6.23 -16.10 -1.54
C LYS A 80 -5.34 -14.85 -1.66
N LEU A 81 -4.49 -14.78 -2.69
CA LEU A 81 -3.69 -13.57 -2.98
C LEU A 81 -4.59 -12.37 -3.35
N LEU A 82 -5.66 -12.59 -4.11
CA LEU A 82 -6.61 -11.52 -4.44
C LEU A 82 -7.35 -11.01 -3.18
N GLU A 83 -7.69 -11.91 -2.26
CA GLU A 83 -8.28 -11.54 -0.96
C GLU A 83 -7.30 -10.70 -0.11
N GLN A 84 -6.04 -11.13 -0.01
CA GLN A 84 -4.99 -10.36 0.68
C GLN A 84 -4.77 -8.98 0.05
N ASN A 85 -4.74 -8.89 -1.28
CA ASN A 85 -4.62 -7.62 -1.99
C ASN A 85 -5.80 -6.68 -1.70
N ARG A 86 -7.04 -7.20 -1.65
CA ARG A 86 -8.21 -6.39 -1.25
C ARG A 86 -8.07 -5.90 0.19
N ALA A 87 -7.62 -6.75 1.11
CA ALA A 87 -7.39 -6.36 2.50
C ALA A 87 -6.29 -5.27 2.62
N LEU A 88 -5.20 -5.37 1.85
CA LEU A 88 -4.15 -4.36 1.80
C LEU A 88 -4.69 -3.01 1.31
N GLN A 89 -5.49 -3.02 0.24
CA GLN A 89 -6.13 -1.81 -0.27
C GLN A 89 -6.99 -1.13 0.80
N VAL A 90 -7.80 -1.90 1.54
CA VAL A 90 -8.63 -1.38 2.64
C VAL A 90 -7.77 -0.74 3.73
N LYS A 91 -6.69 -1.41 4.16
CA LYS A 91 -5.77 -0.88 5.20
C LYS A 91 -5.07 0.40 4.73
N VAL A 92 -4.56 0.43 3.50
CA VAL A 92 -3.92 1.63 2.90
C VAL A 92 -4.90 2.80 2.83
N HIS A 93 -6.14 2.56 2.38
CA HIS A 93 -7.17 3.59 2.34
C HIS A 93 -7.50 4.14 3.73
N ALA A 94 -7.65 3.26 4.73
CA ALA A 94 -7.93 3.67 6.10
C ALA A 94 -6.80 4.56 6.67
N VAL A 95 -5.53 4.20 6.42
CA VAL A 95 -4.37 5.02 6.82
C VAL A 95 -4.38 6.38 6.13
N ARG A 96 -4.63 6.41 4.81
CA ARG A 96 -4.71 7.64 4.02
C ARG A 96 -5.79 8.58 4.54
N ASP A 97 -6.97 8.05 4.86
CA ASP A 97 -8.09 8.84 5.38
C ASP A 97 -7.80 9.36 6.79
N ASN A 98 -7.14 8.57 7.63
CA ASN A 98 -6.69 9.00 8.95
C ASN A 98 -5.72 10.20 8.83
N ILE A 99 -4.70 10.10 7.98
CA ILE A 99 -3.73 11.17 7.74
C ILE A 99 -4.45 12.43 7.24
N LYS A 100 -5.35 12.30 6.26
CA LYS A 100 -6.13 13.42 5.72
C LYS A 100 -6.97 14.10 6.80
N ASN A 101 -7.59 13.34 7.69
CA ASN A 101 -8.38 13.88 8.80
C ASN A 101 -7.50 14.60 9.82
N ARG A 102 -6.34 14.03 10.18
CA ARG A 102 -5.37 14.68 11.09
C ARG A 102 -4.83 15.98 10.50
N MET A 103 -4.51 16.02 9.20
CA MET A 103 -4.08 17.24 8.53
C MET A 103 -5.16 18.32 8.53
N LYS A 104 -6.43 17.96 8.31
CA LYS A 104 -7.55 18.90 8.42
C LYS A 104 -7.70 19.45 9.84
N GLN A 105 -7.55 18.62 10.86
CA GLN A 105 -7.59 19.06 12.27
C GLN A 105 -6.44 20.02 12.59
N LEU A 106 -5.21 19.71 12.14
CA LEU A 106 -4.06 20.60 12.30
C LEU A 106 -4.28 21.94 11.60
N SER A 107 -4.78 21.95 10.36
CA SER A 107 -5.12 23.17 9.63
C SER A 107 -6.19 24.02 10.33
N LYS A 108 -7.21 23.38 10.93
CA LYS A 108 -8.20 24.08 11.77
C LYS A 108 -7.56 24.66 13.03
N GLY A 109 -6.71 23.89 13.71
CA GLY A 109 -5.99 24.34 14.90
C GLY A 109 -5.06 25.53 14.63
N THR A 110 -4.32 25.50 13.52
CA THR A 110 -3.46 26.63 13.11
C THR A 110 -4.29 27.86 12.73
N SER A 111 -5.43 27.69 12.05
CA SER A 111 -6.36 28.78 11.75
C SER A 111 -6.92 29.43 13.02
N VAL A 112 -7.33 28.62 14.01
CA VAL A 112 -7.82 29.08 15.31
C VAL A 112 -6.72 29.84 16.06
N ILE A 113 -5.51 29.29 16.19
CA ILE A 113 -4.37 29.99 16.83
C ILE A 113 -4.03 31.31 16.11
N GLY A 114 -4.08 31.31 14.76
CA GLY A 114 -3.89 32.52 13.95
C GLY A 114 -4.95 33.59 14.22
N SER A 115 -6.20 33.18 14.42
CA SER A 115 -7.30 34.10 14.77
C SER A 115 -7.16 34.72 16.17
N TYR A 116 -6.54 34.03 17.12
CA TYR A 116 -6.23 34.60 18.44
C TYR A 116 -5.07 35.62 18.40
N ARG A 117 -4.19 35.56 17.38
CA ARG A 117 -3.06 36.50 17.23
C ARG A 117 -3.42 37.81 16.51
N SER A 118 -4.55 37.90 15.82
CA SER A 118 -4.82 38.99 14.85
C SER A 118 -5.49 40.25 15.41
N SER A 119 -5.73 40.35 16.72
CA SER A 119 -6.36 41.55 17.32
C SER A 119 -5.41 42.45 18.11
N ALA A 120 -4.19 41.98 18.46
CA ALA A 120 -3.26 42.73 19.30
C ALA A 120 -2.26 43.61 18.54
N THR A 121 -2.10 43.42 17.23
CA THR A 121 -1.18 44.22 16.39
C THR A 121 -1.87 45.29 15.53
N ALA A 122 -3.19 45.45 15.67
CA ALA A 122 -3.97 46.46 14.96
C ALA A 122 -4.22 47.73 15.79
N ALA A 123 -3.34 48.07 16.74
CA ALA A 123 -3.47 49.29 17.55
C ALA A 123 -2.13 50.03 17.65
N SER A 124 -1.97 51.03 16.78
CA SER A 124 -1.21 52.29 16.97
C SER A 124 -0.51 52.70 15.67
N LYS A 125 -1.26 53.25 14.71
CA LYS A 125 -0.68 54.29 13.85
C LYS A 125 -0.87 55.60 14.60
N ALA A 126 0.18 56.07 15.28
CA ALA A 126 0.20 57.40 15.86
C ALA A 126 -0.03 58.42 14.74
N LYS A 127 -1.15 59.15 14.82
CA LYS A 127 -1.45 60.26 13.92
C LYS A 127 -0.56 61.43 14.33
N VAL A 128 0.57 61.61 13.63
CA VAL A 128 1.46 62.76 13.81
C VAL A 128 0.70 64.02 13.38
N ILE A 129 0.41 64.89 14.33
CA ILE A 129 -0.08 66.25 14.07
C ILE A 129 1.16 67.15 14.16
N SER A 130 1.65 67.64 13.03
CA SER A 130 2.67 68.68 13.01
C SER A 130 2.05 70.01 13.43
N ILE A 131 2.45 70.54 14.58
CA ILE A 131 2.19 71.93 14.96
C ILE A 131 3.42 72.72 14.51
N THR A 132 3.23 73.62 13.54
CA THR A 132 4.25 74.59 13.13
C THR A 132 3.92 75.91 13.82
N ASN A 133 4.91 76.50 14.50
CA ASN A 133 4.84 77.85 15.09
C ASN A 133 4.82 78.93 14.00
#